data_AF-A0A1I5UNK5-F1
#
_entry.id   AF-A0A1I5UNK5-F1
#
_cell.length_a   1.000
_cell.length_b   1.000
_cell.length_c   1.000
_cell.angle_alpha   90.00
_cell.angle_beta   90.00
_cell.angle_gamma   90.00
#
_symmetry.space_group_name_H-M   'P 1'
#
loop_
_entity.id
_entity.type
_entity.pdbx_description
1 polymer ?
#
loop_
_entity_poly.entity_id
_entity_poly.type
_entity_poly.pdbx_seq_one_letter_code
_entity_poly.pdbx_strand_id
1 'polypeptide(L)'
;MPIHVDPSKFQRPEWHDFPSKVPKLADKDYSQRELDRIKKEPTEVNIDGDVYTASRVSFKRMSRDELRYEEIDINSLNLTTETTGKDPVDRRVIVAFRDPNDPEKVIAFKLDRDVVKDLKKAFSSKDFFQRDDGILRLNGDAEEYLAGWYQDIKYSRGYEKADLNKNGRIDENEKGDLKIGFDRTTYYDYLGDKIVSANLKADGLKYQKYSETLDLPNEERGGLNSIASKALKYEKTIEKELNHTLKLDKDKDGVVTLKEGLVDFTAKNQSVEERVVEDIKIRHEDMIRRDLIKIDNFHVLRSKDISFQKSFEEQRAYDKYMKEYFEYMKNSFDFDELEKAIKEAGFDRETKDDEEESIDSLDVIT
;
A
#
# COMPACT_ATOMS: atom_id res chain seq x y z
N MET A 1 -31.71 -0.79 -14.84
CA MET A 1 -31.62 0.44 -14.02
C MET A 1 -30.31 1.12 -14.39
N PRO A 2 -30.32 2.41 -14.77
CA PRO A 2 -29.09 3.14 -15.06
C PRO A 2 -28.28 3.29 -13.76
N ILE A 3 -27.01 2.90 -13.80
CA ILE A 3 -26.08 3.14 -12.69
C ILE A 3 -25.75 4.63 -12.74
N HIS A 4 -26.11 5.33 -11.67
CA HIS A 4 -25.84 6.76 -11.53
C HIS A 4 -24.41 6.91 -11.00
N VAL A 5 -23.48 7.28 -11.87
CA VAL A 5 -22.12 7.66 -11.48
C VAL A 5 -22.21 9.01 -10.77
N ASP A 6 -21.87 9.06 -9.48
CA ASP A 6 -21.91 10.28 -8.67
C ASP A 6 -20.61 11.09 -8.86
N PRO A 7 -20.66 12.24 -9.56
CA PRO A 7 -19.47 13.03 -9.86
C PRO A 7 -18.85 13.71 -8.64
N SER A 8 -19.57 13.77 -7.50
CA SER A 8 -19.11 14.40 -6.27
C SER A 8 -18.11 13.55 -5.48
N LYS A 9 -18.04 12.25 -5.77
CA LYS A 9 -17.06 11.32 -5.18
C LYS A 9 -15.65 11.50 -5.73
N PHE A 10 -15.52 12.14 -6.89
CA PHE A 10 -14.22 12.47 -7.42
C PHE A 10 -13.75 13.79 -6.78
N GLN A 11 -13.15 13.72 -5.60
CA GLN A 11 -12.46 14.85 -4.97
C GLN A 11 -10.98 14.89 -5.40
N ARG A 12 -10.40 16.09 -5.51
CA ARG A 12 -8.94 16.26 -5.50
C ARG A 12 -8.46 16.00 -4.08
N PRO A 13 -7.29 15.37 -3.85
CA PRO A 13 -6.70 15.35 -2.52
C PRO A 13 -6.35 16.79 -2.13
N GLU A 14 -7.07 17.35 -1.17
CA GLU A 14 -6.61 18.54 -0.47
C GLU A 14 -5.45 18.12 0.44
N TRP A 15 -4.29 18.71 0.19
CA TRP A 15 -3.07 18.47 0.95
C TRP A 15 -3.16 19.17 2.30
N HIS A 16 -3.84 18.60 3.30
CA HIS A 16 -3.74 19.09 4.67
C HIS A 16 -3.81 17.99 5.74
N ASP A 17 -2.84 18.12 6.65
CA ASP A 17 -2.72 17.63 8.03
C ASP A 17 -2.88 16.13 8.28
N PHE A 18 -1.71 15.46 8.29
CA PHE A 18 -1.51 14.12 8.82
C PHE A 18 -2.01 13.97 10.27
N PRO A 19 -2.98 13.08 10.54
CA PRO A 19 -3.06 12.43 11.82
C PRO A 19 -2.35 11.08 11.69
N SER A 20 -1.05 11.02 11.98
CA SER A 20 -0.42 9.75 12.40
C SER A 20 -0.91 9.37 13.80
N LYS A 21 -2.23 9.26 13.97
CA LYS A 21 -2.84 8.71 15.16
C LYS A 21 -3.23 7.29 14.81
N VAL A 22 -2.26 6.38 14.90
CA VAL A 22 -2.58 5.01 15.33
C VAL A 22 -3.47 5.18 16.55
N PRO A 23 -4.73 4.71 16.54
CA PRO A 23 -5.53 4.80 17.75
C PRO A 23 -4.74 4.05 18.82
N LYS A 24 -4.34 4.75 19.90
CA LYS A 24 -3.90 4.10 21.13
C LYS A 24 -5.10 3.29 21.64
N LEU A 25 -5.24 2.06 21.15
CA LEU A 25 -6.29 1.15 21.55
C LEU A 25 -5.85 0.63 22.92
N ALA A 26 -6.52 1.15 23.94
CA ALA A 26 -6.26 0.85 25.33
C ALA A 26 -6.43 -0.66 25.59
N ASP A 27 -5.51 -1.23 26.38
CA ASP A 27 -5.73 -2.55 26.98
C ASP A 27 -7.09 -2.53 27.69
N LYS A 28 -8.03 -3.35 27.21
CA LYS A 28 -9.38 -3.41 27.76
C LYS A 28 -9.54 -4.71 28.52
N ASP A 29 -9.87 -4.59 29.80
CA ASP A 29 -10.25 -5.73 30.61
C ASP A 29 -11.66 -6.20 30.22
N TYR A 30 -11.73 -7.43 29.74
CA TYR A 30 -12.99 -8.11 29.40
C TYR A 30 -13.38 -9.05 30.52
N SER A 31 -14.69 -9.21 30.75
CA SER A 31 -15.16 -10.26 31.65
C SER A 31 -14.85 -11.66 31.08
N GLN A 32 -14.73 -12.67 31.94
CA GLN A 32 -14.46 -14.05 31.50
C GLN A 32 -15.49 -14.56 30.47
N ARG A 33 -16.77 -14.18 30.62
CA ARG A 33 -17.82 -14.54 29.67
C ARG A 33 -17.62 -13.91 28.29
N GLU A 34 -17.11 -12.68 28.23
CA GLU A 34 -16.80 -12.01 26.97
C GLU A 34 -15.58 -12.62 26.31
N LEU A 35 -14.54 -12.93 27.09
CA LEU A 35 -13.35 -13.63 26.60
C LEU A 35 -13.68 -15.01 26.02
N ASP A 36 -14.53 -15.78 26.70
CA ASP A 36 -14.97 -17.09 26.23
C ASP A 36 -15.82 -17.01 24.94
N ARG A 37 -16.53 -15.90 24.75
CA ARG A 37 -17.25 -15.61 23.50
C ARG A 37 -16.27 -15.27 22.37
N ILE A 38 -15.35 -14.33 22.60
CA ILE A 38 -14.34 -13.90 21.62
C ILE A 38 -13.50 -15.09 21.13
N LYS A 39 -13.14 -16.02 22.02
CA LYS A 39 -12.39 -17.23 21.64
C LYS A 39 -13.11 -18.14 20.64
N LYS A 40 -14.46 -18.10 20.61
CA LYS A 40 -15.30 -18.92 19.72
C LYS A 40 -15.65 -18.21 18.42
N GLU A 41 -15.53 -16.89 18.38
CA GLU A 41 -15.87 -16.09 17.20
C GLU A 41 -14.79 -16.25 16.09
N PRO A 42 -15.20 -16.24 14.82
CA PRO A 42 -14.25 -16.18 13.72
C PRO A 42 -13.44 -14.89 13.80
N THR A 43 -12.23 -14.92 13.25
CA THR A 43 -11.39 -13.71 13.20
C THR A 43 -12.06 -12.68 12.29
N GLU A 44 -12.26 -11.48 12.80
CA GLU A 44 -12.78 -10.36 12.01
C GLU A 44 -11.69 -9.80 11.11
N VAL A 45 -12.01 -9.51 9.84
CA VAL A 45 -11.04 -8.97 8.87
C VAL A 45 -11.61 -7.74 8.20
N ASN A 46 -10.92 -6.62 8.38
CA ASN A 46 -11.25 -5.34 7.77
C ASN A 46 -10.10 -4.92 6.84
N ILE A 47 -10.41 -4.74 5.55
CA ILE A 47 -9.45 -4.32 4.53
C ILE A 47 -10.06 -3.12 3.82
N ASP A 48 -9.41 -1.97 3.92
CA ASP A 48 -9.94 -0.69 3.46
C ASP A 48 -8.88 0.16 2.77
N GLY A 49 -9.34 1.16 2.02
CA GLY A 49 -8.52 2.15 1.34
C GLY A 49 -8.22 1.82 -0.11
N ASP A 50 -8.06 2.88 -0.89
CA ASP A 50 -7.81 2.80 -2.32
C ASP A 50 -6.31 2.84 -2.60
N VAL A 51 -5.84 2.09 -3.59
CA VAL A 51 -4.43 2.03 -3.98
C VAL A 51 -4.16 2.84 -5.24
N TYR A 52 -4.96 2.63 -6.29
CA TYR A 52 -4.86 3.37 -7.54
C TYR A 52 -6.22 3.88 -7.99
N THR A 53 -6.22 4.95 -8.79
CA THR A 53 -7.43 5.54 -9.35
C THR A 53 -7.19 5.91 -10.80
N ALA A 54 -8.11 5.52 -11.67
CA ALA A 54 -8.10 5.90 -13.07
C ALA A 54 -8.11 7.43 -13.20
N SER A 55 -7.36 7.95 -14.17
CA SER A 55 -7.41 9.38 -14.46
C SER A 55 -8.78 9.76 -15.00
N ARG A 56 -9.24 10.98 -14.69
CA ARG A 56 -10.48 11.49 -15.28
C ARG A 56 -10.24 11.88 -16.73
N VAL A 57 -10.91 11.17 -17.61
CA VAL A 57 -10.90 11.41 -19.04
C VAL A 57 -12.35 11.59 -19.46
N SER A 58 -12.61 12.54 -20.35
CA SER A 58 -13.92 12.61 -20.99
C SER A 58 -13.77 12.88 -22.48
N PHE A 59 -14.57 12.16 -23.26
CA PHE A 59 -14.58 12.29 -24.69
C PHE A 59 -15.99 12.53 -25.20
N LYS A 60 -16.09 13.33 -26.26
CA LYS A 60 -17.33 13.42 -27.01
C LYS A 60 -17.63 12.06 -27.65
N ARG A 61 -18.86 11.56 -27.44
CA ARG A 61 -19.32 10.34 -28.11
C ARG A 61 -19.32 10.54 -29.63
N MET A 62 -18.78 9.56 -30.34
CA MET A 62 -18.78 9.53 -31.80
C MET A 62 -19.98 8.77 -32.36
N SER A 63 -20.37 9.14 -33.57
CA SER A 63 -21.31 8.42 -34.43
C SER A 63 -20.68 7.14 -34.99
N ARG A 64 -21.51 6.25 -35.53
CA ARG A 64 -21.03 4.97 -36.10
C ARG A 64 -20.15 5.17 -37.33
N ASP A 65 -20.39 6.21 -38.13
CA ASP A 65 -19.59 6.49 -39.32
C ASP A 65 -18.21 7.03 -38.94
N GLU A 66 -18.14 7.93 -37.97
CA GLU A 66 -16.87 8.39 -37.39
C GLU A 66 -16.04 7.21 -36.85
N LEU A 67 -16.65 6.32 -36.07
CA LEU A 67 -15.96 5.14 -35.51
C LEU A 67 -15.50 4.12 -36.56
N ARG A 68 -16.14 4.11 -37.74
CA ARG A 68 -15.86 3.18 -38.84
C ARG A 68 -14.66 3.63 -39.68
N TYR A 69 -14.50 4.94 -39.86
CA TYR A 69 -13.53 5.50 -40.81
C TYR A 69 -12.37 6.24 -40.16
N GLU A 70 -12.40 6.49 -38.85
CA GLU A 70 -11.24 7.05 -38.15
C GLU A 70 -9.99 6.17 -38.33
N GLU A 71 -8.84 6.83 -38.43
CA GLU A 71 -7.53 6.19 -38.48
C GLU A 71 -7.13 5.71 -37.08
N ILE A 72 -6.57 4.51 -36.99
CA ILE A 72 -6.14 3.90 -35.74
C ILE A 72 -4.63 3.68 -35.80
N ASP A 73 -3.90 4.28 -34.85
CA ASP A 73 -2.47 4.07 -34.68
C ASP A 73 -2.20 2.69 -34.08
N ILE A 74 -1.92 1.75 -34.96
CA ILE A 74 -1.55 0.38 -34.62
C ILE A 74 -0.09 0.21 -34.18
N ASN A 75 0.74 1.26 -34.17
CA ASN A 75 2.13 1.14 -33.71
C ASN A 75 2.20 0.75 -32.23
N SER A 76 1.19 1.14 -31.45
CA SER A 76 1.00 0.70 -30.06
C SER A 76 0.95 -0.83 -29.90
N LEU A 77 0.54 -1.59 -30.93
CA LEU A 77 0.54 -3.05 -30.94
C LEU A 77 1.94 -3.67 -31.12
N ASN A 78 2.92 -2.92 -31.63
CA ASN A 78 4.28 -3.43 -31.84
C ASN A 78 5.08 -3.48 -30.53
N LEU A 79 4.70 -2.67 -29.54
CA LEU A 79 5.30 -2.62 -28.20
C LEU A 79 4.83 -3.77 -27.28
N THR A 80 4.05 -4.71 -27.80
CA THR A 80 3.29 -5.70 -27.00
C THR A 80 3.60 -7.15 -27.35
N THR A 81 4.74 -7.37 -28.01
CA THR A 81 5.15 -8.64 -28.61
C THR A 81 5.63 -9.71 -27.63
N GLU A 82 5.57 -9.49 -26.31
CA GLU A 82 5.75 -10.58 -25.34
C GLU A 82 4.52 -11.48 -25.26
N THR A 83 4.31 -12.28 -26.30
CA THR A 83 3.54 -13.51 -26.20
C THR A 83 4.30 -14.47 -25.28
N THR A 84 3.84 -14.59 -24.04
CA THR A 84 4.25 -15.67 -23.14
C THR A 84 3.83 -17.00 -23.75
N GLY A 85 4.75 -17.67 -24.44
CA GLY A 85 4.81 -19.13 -24.65
C GLY A 85 3.58 -19.86 -25.23
N LYS A 86 3.82 -20.59 -26.34
CA LYS A 86 3.14 -21.83 -26.78
C LYS A 86 1.66 -21.80 -27.20
N ASP A 87 0.97 -20.67 -27.31
CA ASP A 87 -0.31 -20.62 -28.05
C ASP A 87 -0.06 -20.13 -29.49
N PRO A 88 -0.14 -20.99 -30.51
CA PRO A 88 0.12 -20.60 -31.90
C PRO A 88 -0.94 -19.64 -32.48
N VAL A 89 -2.00 -19.33 -31.72
CA VAL A 89 -3.03 -18.35 -32.09
C VAL A 89 -3.19 -17.36 -30.94
N ASP A 90 -2.73 -16.12 -31.12
CA ASP A 90 -3.03 -15.03 -30.19
C ASP A 90 -4.54 -14.76 -30.21
N ARG A 91 -5.23 -15.22 -29.17
CA ARG A 91 -6.69 -15.13 -29.06
C ARG A 91 -7.17 -13.79 -28.49
N ARG A 92 -6.29 -12.88 -28.14
CA ARG A 92 -6.65 -11.58 -27.54
C ARG A 92 -7.41 -10.69 -28.54
N VAL A 93 -8.17 -9.74 -28.01
CA VAL A 93 -8.99 -8.81 -28.79
C VAL A 93 -8.21 -7.50 -28.93
N ILE A 94 -8.07 -7.00 -30.16
CA ILE A 94 -7.53 -5.66 -30.38
C ILE A 94 -8.61 -4.65 -30.01
N VAL A 95 -8.33 -3.81 -29.02
CA VAL A 95 -9.25 -2.80 -28.50
C VAL A 95 -8.66 -1.42 -28.76
N ALA A 96 -9.44 -0.55 -29.40
CA ALA A 96 -9.04 0.80 -29.75
C ALA A 96 -9.82 1.86 -28.97
N PHE A 97 -9.12 2.93 -28.60
CA PHE A 97 -9.64 4.07 -27.82
C PHE A 97 -8.79 5.31 -28.08
N ARG A 98 -9.33 6.50 -27.83
CA ARG A 98 -8.56 7.75 -27.94
C ARG A 98 -7.46 7.84 -26.90
N ASP A 99 -6.30 8.35 -27.30
CA ASP A 99 -5.26 8.74 -26.35
C ASP A 99 -5.78 9.92 -25.51
N PRO A 100 -5.82 9.80 -24.17
CA PRO A 100 -6.30 10.88 -23.31
C PRO A 100 -5.45 12.16 -23.36
N ASN A 101 -4.23 12.10 -23.91
CA ASN A 101 -3.33 13.25 -24.04
C ASN A 101 -3.36 13.86 -25.46
N ASP A 102 -3.89 13.12 -26.43
CA ASP A 102 -4.10 13.57 -27.81
C ASP A 102 -5.40 12.95 -28.35
N PRO A 103 -6.57 13.55 -28.08
CA PRO A 103 -7.87 12.96 -28.40
C PRO A 103 -8.14 12.77 -29.90
N GLU A 104 -7.35 13.39 -30.78
CA GLU A 104 -7.41 13.17 -32.23
C GLU A 104 -6.71 11.86 -32.62
N LYS A 105 -5.86 11.33 -31.73
CA LYS A 105 -5.14 10.08 -31.92
C LYS A 105 -5.89 8.92 -31.28
N VAL A 106 -6.16 7.88 -32.08
CA VAL A 106 -6.72 6.61 -31.60
C VAL A 106 -5.61 5.58 -31.51
N ILE A 107 -5.42 4.98 -30.34
CA ILE A 107 -4.43 3.94 -30.07
C ILE A 107 -5.12 2.59 -29.85
N ALA A 108 -4.36 1.49 -29.95
CA ALA A 108 -4.90 0.14 -29.81
C ALA A 108 -4.00 -0.77 -28.98
N PHE A 109 -4.62 -1.55 -28.09
CA PHE A 109 -3.94 -2.57 -27.29
C PHE A 109 -4.64 -3.91 -27.40
N LYS A 110 -3.90 -5.01 -27.19
CA LYS A 110 -4.51 -6.33 -27.10
C LYS A 110 -4.97 -6.58 -25.66
N LEU A 111 -6.26 -6.82 -25.51
CA LEU A 111 -6.85 -7.21 -24.23
C LEU A 111 -7.25 -8.68 -24.23
N ASP A 112 -7.13 -9.31 -23.06
CA ASP A 112 -7.63 -10.66 -22.85
C ASP A 112 -9.14 -10.73 -23.09
N ARG A 113 -9.59 -11.84 -23.68
CA ARG A 113 -11.02 -12.05 -23.99
C ARG A 113 -11.90 -11.91 -22.77
N ASP A 114 -11.43 -12.39 -21.63
CA ASP A 114 -12.18 -12.37 -20.38
C ASP A 114 -12.32 -10.94 -19.85
N VAL A 115 -11.28 -10.12 -19.98
CA VAL A 115 -11.32 -8.68 -19.67
C VAL A 115 -12.35 -7.97 -20.55
N VAL A 116 -12.30 -8.20 -21.87
CA VAL A 116 -13.29 -7.60 -22.80
C VAL A 116 -14.71 -8.07 -22.50
N LYS A 117 -14.89 -9.33 -22.11
CA LYS A 117 -16.18 -9.87 -21.70
C LYS A 117 -16.71 -9.17 -20.46
N ASP A 118 -15.85 -8.91 -19.48
CA ASP A 118 -16.25 -8.22 -18.25
C ASP A 118 -16.53 -6.74 -18.48
N LEU A 119 -15.75 -6.05 -19.33
CA LEU A 119 -16.08 -4.69 -19.80
C LEU A 119 -17.47 -4.64 -20.44
N LYS A 120 -17.80 -5.58 -21.33
CA LYS A 120 -19.11 -5.65 -21.99
C LYS A 120 -20.27 -5.95 -21.03
N LYS A 121 -20.02 -6.51 -19.84
CA LYS A 121 -21.05 -6.70 -18.80
C LYS A 121 -21.23 -5.44 -17.97
N ALA A 122 -20.15 -4.71 -17.71
CA ALA A 122 -20.16 -3.52 -16.86
C ALA A 122 -20.73 -2.29 -17.57
N PHE A 123 -20.42 -2.13 -18.86
CA PHE A 123 -20.76 -0.92 -19.63
C PHE A 123 -21.88 -1.14 -20.65
N SER A 124 -22.39 -0.03 -21.19
CA SER A 124 -23.49 -0.05 -22.15
C SER A 124 -23.05 -0.72 -23.45
N SER A 125 -23.92 -1.52 -24.07
CA SER A 125 -23.63 -2.12 -25.38
C SER A 125 -23.38 -1.08 -26.49
N LYS A 126 -23.79 0.18 -26.27
CA LYS A 126 -23.53 1.32 -27.18
C LYS A 126 -22.10 1.87 -27.08
N ASP A 127 -21.36 1.45 -26.06
CA ASP A 127 -19.97 1.85 -25.82
C ASP A 127 -18.99 0.96 -26.61
N PHE A 128 -19.50 -0.03 -27.34
CA PHE A 128 -18.70 -1.01 -28.07
C PHE A 128 -19.10 -1.03 -29.55
N PHE A 129 -18.15 -0.75 -30.44
CA PHE A 129 -18.32 -0.84 -31.88
C PHE A 129 -17.33 -1.84 -32.47
N GLN A 130 -17.84 -2.96 -32.96
CA GLN A 130 -17.03 -3.93 -33.70
C GLN A 130 -16.85 -3.43 -35.13
N ARG A 131 -15.61 -3.09 -35.51
CA ARG A 131 -15.26 -2.70 -36.87
C ARG A 131 -15.11 -3.92 -37.78
N ASP A 132 -15.27 -3.70 -39.08
CA ASP A 132 -15.16 -4.74 -40.11
C ASP A 132 -13.74 -5.32 -40.22
N ASP A 133 -12.73 -4.52 -39.83
CA ASP A 133 -11.31 -4.92 -39.74
C ASP A 133 -10.99 -5.80 -38.50
N GLY A 134 -11.99 -6.09 -37.66
CA GLY A 134 -11.85 -6.93 -36.47
C GLY A 134 -11.46 -6.17 -35.20
N ILE A 135 -11.19 -4.86 -35.26
CA ILE A 135 -10.88 -4.05 -34.09
C ILE A 135 -12.16 -3.74 -33.30
N LEU A 136 -12.10 -3.91 -31.98
CA LEU A 136 -13.15 -3.47 -31.07
C LEU A 136 -12.89 -2.02 -30.67
N ARG A 137 -13.60 -1.09 -31.29
CA ARG A 137 -13.51 0.33 -30.98
C ARG A 137 -14.44 0.69 -29.81
N LEU A 138 -13.88 1.28 -28.75
CA LEU A 138 -14.66 1.76 -27.59
C LEU A 138 -15.29 3.13 -27.89
N ASN A 139 -16.30 3.53 -27.12
CA ASN A 139 -16.90 4.87 -27.17
C ASN A 139 -17.56 5.18 -25.83
N GLY A 140 -17.70 6.46 -25.46
CA GLY A 140 -18.36 6.86 -24.20
C GLY A 140 -17.70 6.27 -22.96
N ASP A 141 -18.49 5.88 -21.96
CA ASP A 141 -18.01 5.54 -20.62
C ASP A 141 -16.97 4.40 -20.60
N ALA A 142 -17.12 3.36 -21.43
CA ALA A 142 -16.12 2.28 -21.51
C ALA A 142 -14.77 2.78 -22.07
N GLU A 143 -14.80 3.75 -22.99
CA GLU A 143 -13.60 4.37 -23.54
C GLU A 143 -12.93 5.27 -22.51
N GLU A 144 -13.71 6.10 -21.82
CA GLU A 144 -13.22 7.01 -20.77
C GLU A 144 -12.58 6.21 -19.63
N TYR A 145 -13.22 5.12 -19.20
CA TYR A 145 -12.70 4.21 -18.19
C TYR A 145 -11.34 3.61 -18.58
N LEU A 146 -11.25 3.02 -19.78
CA LEU A 146 -10.03 2.37 -20.22
C LEU A 146 -8.90 3.38 -20.51
N ALA A 147 -9.23 4.54 -21.09
CA ALA A 147 -8.29 5.64 -21.30
C ALA A 147 -7.78 6.21 -19.96
N GLY A 148 -8.66 6.31 -18.95
CA GLY A 148 -8.29 6.74 -17.61
C GLY A 148 -7.27 5.83 -16.94
N TRP A 149 -7.45 4.50 -17.07
CA TRP A 149 -6.46 3.54 -16.60
C TRP A 149 -5.15 3.59 -17.38
N TYR A 150 -5.22 3.70 -18.71
CA TYR A 150 -4.03 3.87 -19.54
C TYR A 150 -3.22 5.11 -19.14
N GLN A 151 -3.89 6.25 -18.90
CA GLN A 151 -3.23 7.48 -18.45
C GLN A 151 -2.60 7.32 -17.07
N ASP A 152 -3.30 6.70 -16.12
CA ASP A 152 -2.76 6.40 -14.80
C ASP A 152 -1.51 5.52 -14.87
N ILE A 153 -1.55 4.43 -15.64
CA ILE A 153 -0.39 3.53 -15.82
C ILE A 153 0.79 4.30 -16.41
N LYS A 154 0.54 5.00 -17.51
CA LYS A 154 1.57 5.68 -18.28
C LYS A 154 2.25 6.79 -17.48
N TYR A 155 1.47 7.61 -16.76
CA TYR A 155 1.95 8.84 -16.13
C TYR A 155 2.01 8.79 -14.60
N SER A 156 0.95 8.35 -13.93
CA SER A 156 0.87 8.34 -12.46
C SER A 156 1.74 7.22 -11.88
N ARG A 157 1.59 6.00 -12.38
CA ARG A 157 2.48 4.85 -12.11
C ARG A 157 3.81 4.93 -12.86
N GLY A 158 3.93 5.88 -13.79
CA GLY A 158 5.22 6.34 -14.31
C GLY A 158 5.89 5.41 -15.32
N TYR A 159 5.16 4.52 -15.98
CA TYR A 159 5.73 3.58 -16.95
C TYR A 159 6.50 4.28 -18.08
N GLU A 160 6.00 5.39 -18.62
CA GLU A 160 6.69 6.12 -19.70
C GLU A 160 8.02 6.75 -19.23
N LYS A 161 8.10 7.13 -17.95
CA LYS A 161 9.32 7.73 -17.39
C LYS A 161 10.33 6.69 -16.93
N ALA A 162 9.85 5.53 -16.47
CA ALA A 162 10.70 4.44 -16.01
C ALA A 162 11.36 3.68 -17.17
N ASP A 163 10.72 3.60 -18.35
CA ASP A 163 11.31 3.02 -19.57
C ASP A 163 12.38 3.97 -20.16
N LEU A 164 13.59 3.91 -19.61
CA LEU A 164 14.70 4.82 -19.94
C LEU A 164 15.21 4.59 -21.36
N ASN A 165 15.25 3.32 -21.78
CA ASN A 165 15.75 2.94 -23.10
C ASN A 165 14.67 3.01 -24.20
N LYS A 166 13.40 3.26 -23.83
CA LYS A 166 12.24 3.43 -24.71
C LYS A 166 11.93 2.20 -25.55
N ASN A 167 12.18 1.01 -25.02
CA ASN A 167 11.88 -0.25 -25.70
C ASN A 167 10.45 -0.75 -25.46
N GLY A 168 9.65 -0.02 -24.66
CA GLY A 168 8.27 -0.35 -24.30
C GLY A 168 8.15 -1.33 -23.12
N ARG A 169 9.25 -1.63 -22.43
CA ARG A 169 9.32 -2.64 -21.37
C ARG A 169 10.15 -2.14 -20.19
N ILE A 170 9.63 -2.39 -18.99
CA ILE A 170 10.33 -2.19 -17.74
C ILE A 170 11.22 -3.39 -17.42
N ASP A 171 12.52 -3.16 -17.34
CA ASP A 171 13.51 -4.15 -16.89
C ASP A 171 13.86 -4.04 -15.39
N GLU A 172 14.83 -4.84 -14.95
CA GLU A 172 15.25 -4.88 -13.53
C GLU A 172 15.96 -3.59 -13.05
N ASN A 173 16.55 -2.82 -13.96
CA ASN A 173 17.17 -1.53 -13.65
C ASN A 173 16.13 -0.40 -13.66
N GLU A 174 15.04 -0.55 -14.40
CA GLU A 174 13.99 0.45 -14.57
C GLU A 174 12.87 0.30 -13.52
N LYS A 175 12.61 -0.91 -13.02
CA LYS A 175 11.49 -1.18 -12.09
C LYS A 175 11.50 -0.31 -10.83
N GLY A 176 12.68 0.10 -10.37
CA GLY A 176 12.83 0.91 -9.16
C GLY A 176 12.18 2.30 -9.27
N ASP A 177 12.03 2.81 -10.48
CA ASP A 177 11.44 4.12 -10.76
C ASP A 177 9.93 4.08 -11.01
N LEU A 178 9.32 2.88 -11.10
CA LEU A 178 7.88 2.74 -11.16
C LEU A 178 7.23 3.31 -9.90
N LYS A 179 6.13 4.03 -10.06
CA LYS A 179 5.38 4.65 -8.97
C LYS A 179 4.18 3.80 -8.56
N ILE A 180 4.47 2.56 -8.16
CA ILE A 180 3.48 1.55 -7.77
C ILE A 180 3.38 1.37 -6.25
N GLY A 181 4.17 2.13 -5.50
CA GLY A 181 4.22 2.06 -4.06
C GLY A 181 3.05 2.76 -3.36
N PHE A 182 2.68 2.26 -2.19
CA PHE A 182 1.72 2.90 -1.31
C PHE A 182 2.02 2.60 0.16
N ASP A 183 1.67 3.55 1.03
CA ASP A 183 1.68 3.35 2.46
C ASP A 183 0.42 2.60 2.88
N ARG A 184 0.60 1.75 3.90
CA ARG A 184 -0.52 1.12 4.58
C ARG A 184 -0.24 1.02 6.06
N THR A 185 -1.32 0.98 6.82
CA THR A 185 -1.32 0.56 8.20
C THR A 185 -1.86 -0.86 8.30
N THR A 186 -1.14 -1.76 8.98
CA THR A 186 -1.57 -3.12 9.30
C THR A 186 -1.45 -3.33 10.81
N TYR A 187 -2.56 -3.66 11.45
CA TYR A 187 -2.58 -4.06 12.85
C TYR A 187 -3.56 -5.19 13.11
N TYR A 188 -3.36 -5.93 14.19
CA TYR A 188 -4.23 -7.04 14.57
C TYR A 188 -4.42 -7.12 16.08
N ASP A 189 -5.59 -7.59 16.51
CA ASP A 189 -5.87 -7.89 17.91
C ASP A 189 -5.71 -9.37 18.19
N TYR A 190 -5.18 -9.71 19.35
CA TYR A 190 -4.95 -11.09 19.77
C TYR A 190 -5.25 -11.32 21.24
N LEU A 191 -5.62 -12.56 21.55
CA LEU A 191 -5.86 -13.07 22.89
C LEU A 191 -5.11 -14.40 23.06
N GLY A 192 -3.93 -14.34 23.68
CA GLY A 192 -3.01 -15.48 23.69
C GLY A 192 -2.51 -15.76 22.27
N ASP A 193 -2.81 -16.95 21.74
CA ASP A 193 -2.50 -17.39 20.37
C ASP A 193 -3.61 -17.07 19.35
N LYS A 194 -4.82 -16.74 19.83
CA LYS A 194 -5.96 -16.47 18.98
C LYS A 194 -5.89 -15.05 18.41
N ILE A 195 -5.85 -14.95 17.09
CA ILE A 195 -6.10 -13.69 16.37
C ILE A 195 -7.59 -13.39 16.40
N VAL A 196 -7.95 -12.23 16.96
CA VAL A 196 -9.34 -11.78 17.14
C VAL A 196 -9.76 -10.91 15.96
N SER A 197 -8.93 -9.94 15.57
CA SER A 197 -9.20 -9.05 14.44
C SER A 197 -7.93 -8.81 13.62
N ALA A 198 -8.11 -8.52 12.34
CA ALA A 198 -7.06 -8.14 11.41
C ALA A 198 -7.52 -6.91 10.62
N ASN A 199 -6.76 -5.82 10.70
CA ASN A 199 -7.13 -4.55 10.10
C ASN A 199 -6.00 -4.05 9.19
N LEU A 200 -6.29 -3.94 7.90
CA LEU A 200 -5.40 -3.43 6.87
C LEU A 200 -6.02 -2.19 6.26
N LYS A 201 -5.26 -1.10 6.17
CA LYS A 201 -5.76 0.15 5.60
C LYS A 201 -4.70 0.82 4.73
N ALA A 202 -5.02 1.10 3.47
CA ALA A 202 -4.22 1.96 2.62
C ALA A 202 -4.59 3.44 2.88
N ASP A 203 -3.91 4.07 3.84
CA ASP A 203 -4.25 5.40 4.36
C ASP A 203 -3.13 6.45 4.31
N GLY A 204 -1.98 6.14 3.68
CA GLY A 204 -0.88 7.09 3.54
C GLY A 204 -0.59 7.48 2.08
N LEU A 205 0.69 7.73 1.78
CA LEU A 205 1.12 8.19 0.46
C LEU A 205 0.93 7.10 -0.59
N LYS A 206 0.37 7.46 -1.75
CA LYS A 206 0.22 6.61 -2.93
C LYS A 206 1.21 7.02 -4.02
N TYR A 207 1.44 6.15 -5.00
CA TYR A 207 2.33 6.39 -6.13
C TYR A 207 3.79 6.69 -5.72
N GLN A 208 4.24 6.05 -4.64
CA GLN A 208 5.64 6.09 -4.21
C GLN A 208 6.49 5.25 -5.16
N LYS A 209 7.79 5.59 -5.30
CA LYS A 209 8.67 4.78 -6.14
C LYS A 209 8.80 3.38 -5.56
N TYR A 210 8.87 2.39 -6.44
CA TYR A 210 9.00 1.00 -6.04
C TYR A 210 10.26 0.79 -5.19
N SER A 211 11.37 1.43 -5.59
CA SER A 211 12.63 1.44 -4.83
C SER A 211 12.50 2.00 -3.42
N GLU A 212 11.58 2.93 -3.17
CA GLU A 212 11.32 3.54 -1.86
C GLU A 212 10.39 2.69 -0.99
N THR A 213 9.55 1.86 -1.62
CA THR A 213 8.64 0.93 -0.92
C THR A 213 9.27 -0.39 -0.54
N LEU A 214 10.48 -0.66 -1.02
CA LEU A 214 11.22 -1.84 -0.63
C LEU A 214 11.76 -1.67 0.80
N ASP A 215 11.15 -2.40 1.72
CA ASP A 215 11.87 -2.91 2.89
C ASP A 215 12.74 -4.08 2.39
N LEU A 216 13.88 -3.79 1.75
CA LEU A 216 14.97 -4.77 1.59
C LEU A 216 15.41 -5.11 3.02
N PRO A 217 15.30 -6.37 3.52
CA PRO A 217 15.72 -7.58 2.81
C PRO A 217 14.82 -8.81 3.09
N ASN A 218 14.11 -9.42 2.13
CA ASN A 218 13.62 -10.81 2.28
C ASN A 218 13.11 -11.44 0.97
N GLU A 219 13.82 -11.28 -0.15
CA GLU A 219 13.67 -12.27 -1.23
C GLU A 219 14.06 -13.68 -0.72
N GLU A 220 14.97 -13.78 0.26
CA GLU A 220 15.44 -15.06 0.83
C GLU A 220 14.57 -15.67 1.94
N ARG A 221 13.76 -14.91 2.69
CA ARG A 221 12.84 -15.48 3.73
C ARG A 221 11.38 -15.60 3.31
N GLY A 222 11.08 -15.43 2.02
CA GLY A 222 9.76 -15.70 1.47
C GLY A 222 8.90 -14.45 1.29
N GLY A 223 9.22 -13.70 0.23
CA GLY A 223 8.25 -13.11 -0.70
C GLY A 223 7.38 -11.95 -0.20
N LEU A 224 6.95 -11.12 -1.16
CA LEU A 224 5.80 -10.25 -1.00
C LEU A 224 4.61 -11.06 -0.42
N ASN A 225 4.18 -10.73 0.80
CA ASN A 225 3.01 -11.34 1.44
C ASN A 225 1.88 -10.32 1.63
N SER A 226 0.67 -10.77 1.89
CA SER A 226 -0.52 -9.89 1.83
C SER A 226 -0.49 -8.77 2.88
N ILE A 227 0.27 -8.92 3.96
CA ILE A 227 0.24 -8.04 5.13
C ILE A 227 1.37 -7.02 5.17
N ALA A 228 2.51 -7.27 4.51
CA ALA A 228 3.68 -6.40 4.53
C ALA A 228 3.86 -5.58 3.24
N SER A 229 3.18 -5.96 2.15
CA SER A 229 3.76 -5.72 0.82
C SER A 229 3.91 -4.30 0.27
N LYS A 230 3.44 -3.15 0.78
CA LYS A 230 3.59 -1.76 0.24
C LYS A 230 3.60 -1.44 -1.30
N ALA A 231 3.40 -2.41 -2.19
CA ALA A 231 3.29 -2.30 -3.63
C ALA A 231 2.50 -3.52 -4.12
N LEU A 232 1.70 -3.36 -5.17
CA LEU A 232 1.02 -4.48 -5.82
C LEU A 232 1.98 -5.19 -6.76
N LYS A 233 1.61 -6.40 -7.21
CA LYS A 233 2.28 -6.99 -8.37
C LYS A 233 2.04 -6.07 -9.57
N TYR A 234 3.00 -6.05 -10.48
CA TYR A 234 2.96 -5.23 -11.67
C TYR A 234 3.48 -6.04 -12.85
N GLU A 235 3.12 -5.59 -14.04
CA GLU A 235 3.52 -6.18 -15.31
C GLU A 235 4.57 -5.33 -16.02
N LYS A 236 5.39 -5.95 -16.85
CA LYS A 236 6.57 -5.27 -17.44
C LYS A 236 6.26 -4.35 -18.62
N THR A 237 5.01 -4.26 -19.08
CA THR A 237 4.62 -3.40 -20.21
C THR A 237 3.27 -2.75 -19.94
N ILE A 238 3.02 -1.60 -20.58
CA ILE A 238 1.74 -0.87 -20.43
C ILE A 238 0.54 -1.74 -20.84
N GLU A 239 0.65 -2.54 -21.92
CA GLU A 239 -0.45 -3.42 -22.34
C GLU A 239 -0.79 -4.48 -21.27
N LYS A 240 0.23 -5.12 -20.70
CA LYS A 240 0.02 -6.17 -19.70
C LYS A 240 -0.47 -5.57 -18.40
N GLU A 241 0.08 -4.42 -17.99
CA GLU A 241 -0.35 -3.70 -16.79
C GLU A 241 -1.80 -3.20 -16.95
N LEU A 242 -2.19 -2.78 -18.15
CA LEU A 242 -3.57 -2.39 -18.43
C LEU A 242 -4.50 -3.60 -18.28
N ASN A 243 -4.17 -4.75 -18.88
CA ASN A 243 -4.94 -5.99 -18.69
C ASN A 243 -5.03 -6.39 -17.22
N HIS A 244 -3.93 -6.31 -16.49
CA HIS A 244 -3.85 -6.67 -15.08
C HIS A 244 -4.69 -5.72 -14.21
N THR A 245 -4.56 -4.40 -14.40
CA THR A 245 -5.37 -3.39 -13.70
C THR A 245 -6.86 -3.58 -13.92
N LEU A 246 -7.27 -3.81 -15.18
CA LEU A 246 -8.68 -4.03 -15.53
C LEU A 246 -9.25 -5.33 -14.93
N LYS A 247 -8.39 -6.30 -14.56
CA LYS A 247 -8.80 -7.50 -13.82
C LYS A 247 -8.89 -7.25 -12.32
N LEU A 248 -8.00 -6.41 -11.78
CA LEU A 248 -7.98 -6.05 -10.37
C LEU A 248 -9.20 -5.21 -9.99
N ASP A 249 -9.46 -4.13 -10.72
CA ASP A 249 -10.65 -3.28 -10.57
C ASP A 249 -11.87 -4.13 -10.96
N LYS A 250 -12.49 -4.81 -9.99
CA LYS A 250 -13.41 -5.91 -10.23
C LYS A 250 -14.78 -5.39 -10.63
N ASP A 251 -15.22 -4.33 -9.96
CA ASP A 251 -16.51 -3.68 -10.18
C ASP A 251 -16.49 -2.60 -11.28
N LYS A 252 -15.30 -2.30 -11.83
CA LYS A 252 -15.09 -1.40 -12.97
C LYS A 252 -15.46 0.05 -12.63
N ASP A 253 -15.23 0.45 -11.38
CA ASP A 253 -15.57 1.78 -10.89
C ASP A 253 -14.45 2.82 -11.10
N GLY A 254 -13.28 2.37 -11.57
CA GLY A 254 -12.11 3.22 -11.82
C GLY A 254 -11.22 3.38 -10.59
N VAL A 255 -11.41 2.57 -9.56
CA VAL A 255 -10.60 2.52 -8.35
C VAL A 255 -10.14 1.08 -8.13
N VAL A 256 -8.85 0.90 -7.83
CA VAL A 256 -8.34 -0.37 -7.32
C VAL A 256 -8.20 -0.22 -5.82
N THR A 257 -9.05 -0.92 -5.08
CA THR A 257 -8.97 -0.98 -3.62
C THR A 257 -7.80 -1.86 -3.15
N LEU A 258 -7.36 -1.68 -1.90
CA LEU A 258 -6.35 -2.56 -1.30
C LEU A 258 -6.80 -4.02 -1.36
N LYS A 259 -8.08 -4.29 -1.07
CA LYS A 259 -8.65 -5.63 -1.09
C LYS A 259 -8.56 -6.28 -2.47
N GLU A 260 -8.88 -5.53 -3.53
CA GLU A 260 -8.76 -6.00 -4.90
C GLU A 260 -7.31 -6.28 -5.28
N GLY A 261 -6.39 -5.37 -4.95
CA GLY A 261 -4.97 -5.55 -5.20
C GLY A 261 -4.38 -6.77 -4.47
N LEU A 262 -4.90 -7.11 -3.28
CA LEU A 262 -4.42 -8.26 -2.51
C LEU A 262 -4.78 -9.62 -3.12
N VAL A 263 -5.68 -9.67 -4.12
CA VAL A 263 -6.02 -10.90 -4.84
C VAL A 263 -4.77 -11.53 -5.49
N ASP A 264 -3.81 -10.73 -5.95
CA ASP A 264 -2.58 -11.21 -6.56
C ASP A 264 -1.69 -12.02 -5.61
N PHE A 265 -1.82 -11.81 -4.31
CA PHE A 265 -1.08 -12.53 -3.28
C PHE A 265 -1.87 -13.72 -2.73
N THR A 266 -3.10 -13.93 -3.21
CA THR A 266 -4.04 -14.92 -2.70
C THR A 266 -4.15 -16.11 -3.65
N ALA A 267 -4.21 -17.32 -3.11
CA ALA A 267 -4.41 -18.51 -3.94
C ALA A 267 -5.82 -18.51 -4.57
N LYS A 268 -5.97 -19.08 -5.77
CA LYS A 268 -7.25 -19.04 -6.53
C LYS A 268 -8.46 -19.63 -5.79
N ASN A 269 -8.23 -20.51 -4.82
CA ASN A 269 -9.25 -21.20 -4.03
C ASN A 269 -9.41 -20.65 -2.61
N GLN A 270 -8.84 -19.47 -2.33
CA GLN A 270 -8.81 -18.84 -1.02
C GLN A 270 -9.37 -17.41 -1.16
N SER A 271 -10.08 -16.93 -0.13
CA SER A 271 -10.46 -15.52 -0.04
C SER A 271 -9.28 -14.65 0.43
N VAL A 272 -9.31 -13.36 0.12
CA VAL A 272 -8.26 -12.41 0.56
C VAL A 272 -8.22 -12.38 2.09
N GLU A 273 -9.38 -12.43 2.75
CA GLU A 273 -9.52 -12.43 4.19
C GLU A 273 -8.91 -13.67 4.83
N GLU A 274 -9.15 -14.85 4.27
CA GLU A 274 -8.51 -16.09 4.72
C GLU A 274 -7.00 -16.00 4.62
N ARG A 275 -6.49 -15.44 3.52
CA ARG A 275 -5.04 -15.28 3.32
C ARG A 275 -4.42 -14.29 4.31
N VAL A 276 -5.09 -13.17 4.57
CA VAL A 276 -4.66 -12.18 5.55
C VAL A 276 -4.58 -12.81 6.96
N VAL A 277 -5.58 -13.59 7.35
CA VAL A 277 -5.58 -14.26 8.66
C VAL A 277 -4.43 -15.26 8.77
N GLU A 278 -4.16 -16.03 7.71
CA GLU A 278 -3.03 -16.96 7.65
C GLU A 278 -1.69 -16.24 7.80
N ASP A 279 -1.45 -15.19 7.01
CA ASP A 279 -0.20 -14.42 7.06
C ASP A 279 -0.01 -13.76 8.45
N ILE A 280 -1.08 -13.26 9.08
CA ILE A 280 -1.01 -12.69 10.45
C ILE A 280 -0.70 -13.76 11.49
N LYS A 281 -1.30 -14.96 11.40
CA LYS A 281 -0.99 -16.07 12.32
C LYS A 281 0.47 -16.46 12.23
N ILE A 282 0.99 -16.63 11.02
CA ILE A 282 2.42 -16.93 10.78
C ILE A 282 3.29 -15.84 11.40
N ARG A 283 2.95 -14.57 11.17
CA ARG A 283 3.68 -13.44 11.73
C ARG A 283 3.63 -13.42 13.26
N HIS A 284 2.47 -13.67 13.84
CA HIS A 284 2.26 -13.68 15.29
C HIS A 284 3.06 -14.80 15.96
N GLU A 285 3.01 -16.02 15.41
CA GLU A 285 3.82 -17.14 15.89
C GLU A 285 5.32 -16.85 15.83
N ASP A 286 5.80 -16.24 14.73
CA ASP A 286 7.20 -15.80 14.61
C ASP A 286 7.57 -14.76 15.68
N MET A 287 6.66 -13.83 16.00
CA MET A 287 6.86 -12.86 17.08
C MET A 287 6.95 -13.52 18.46
N ILE A 288 6.09 -14.50 18.74
CA ILE A 288 6.13 -15.28 19.99
C ILE A 288 7.45 -16.05 20.08
N ARG A 289 7.84 -16.77 19.03
CA ARG A 289 9.10 -17.56 19.00
C ARG A 289 10.34 -16.71 19.20
N ARG A 290 10.29 -15.42 18.86
CA ARG A 290 11.38 -14.45 19.03
C ARG A 290 11.29 -13.66 20.33
N ASP A 291 10.38 -14.02 21.24
CA ASP A 291 10.10 -13.32 22.50
C ASP A 291 9.72 -11.83 22.32
N LEU A 292 9.17 -11.46 21.16
CA LEU A 292 8.69 -10.10 20.87
C LEU A 292 7.27 -9.85 21.38
N ILE A 293 6.53 -10.93 21.69
CA ILE A 293 5.23 -10.92 22.35
C ILE A 293 5.31 -11.95 23.46
N LYS A 294 5.04 -11.55 24.71
CA LYS A 294 4.87 -12.48 25.82
C LYS A 294 3.41 -12.91 25.88
N ILE A 295 3.16 -14.21 25.77
CA ILE A 295 1.85 -14.79 26.07
C ILE A 295 1.80 -14.99 27.59
N ASP A 296 1.47 -13.92 28.33
CA ASP A 296 1.42 -13.99 29.78
C ASP A 296 0.00 -14.18 30.33
N ASN A 297 -1.06 -13.78 29.60
CA ASN A 297 -2.43 -13.92 30.10
C ASN A 297 -3.46 -14.09 28.96
N PHE A 298 -4.15 -15.24 28.90
CA PHE A 298 -5.32 -15.49 28.03
C PHE A 298 -6.57 -14.68 28.44
N HIS A 299 -6.37 -13.58 29.16
CA HIS A 299 -7.39 -12.74 29.79
C HIS A 299 -7.34 -11.27 29.34
N VAL A 300 -6.32 -10.85 28.58
CA VAL A 300 -6.20 -9.47 28.09
C VAL A 300 -6.16 -9.48 26.57
N LEU A 301 -7.10 -8.76 25.95
CA LEU A 301 -7.06 -8.48 24.52
C LEU A 301 -5.99 -7.43 24.25
N ARG A 302 -5.04 -7.75 23.38
CA ARG A 302 -3.92 -6.86 23.03
C ARG A 302 -3.93 -6.56 21.54
N SER A 303 -3.43 -5.39 21.16
CA SER A 303 -3.27 -4.98 19.76
C SER A 303 -1.80 -4.94 19.35
N LYS A 304 -1.50 -5.24 18.09
CA LYS A 304 -0.15 -5.12 17.53
C LYS A 304 -0.17 -4.47 16.16
N ASP A 305 0.59 -3.38 16.04
CA ASP A 305 0.92 -2.72 14.78
C ASP A 305 2.16 -3.38 14.14
N ILE A 306 2.08 -3.71 12.85
CA ILE A 306 3.14 -4.30 12.04
C ILE A 306 3.47 -3.49 10.77
N SER A 307 2.95 -2.26 10.66
CA SER A 307 3.10 -1.35 9.50
C SER A 307 4.53 -0.88 9.25
N PHE A 308 5.35 -0.85 10.30
CA PHE A 308 6.74 -0.38 10.29
C PHE A 308 7.69 -1.50 10.73
N GLN A 309 7.96 -2.46 9.85
CA GLN A 309 9.02 -3.44 10.11
C GLN A 309 10.43 -2.87 9.94
N LYS A 310 10.61 -1.79 9.16
CA LYS A 310 11.87 -1.03 9.08
C LYS A 310 12.37 -0.60 10.47
N SER A 311 11.49 -0.24 11.40
CA SER A 311 11.93 0.19 12.72
C SER A 311 12.44 -0.95 13.58
N PHE A 312 11.99 -2.21 13.47
CA PHE A 312 12.36 -3.21 14.49
C PHE A 312 13.78 -3.75 14.35
N GLU A 313 14.29 -3.96 13.14
CA GLU A 313 15.68 -4.39 12.94
C GLU A 313 16.65 -3.21 13.08
N GLU A 314 16.27 -2.01 12.63
CA GLU A 314 17.03 -0.78 12.88
C GLU A 314 17.04 -0.40 14.36
N GLN A 315 15.93 -0.55 15.09
CA GLN A 315 15.83 -0.28 16.52
C GLN A 315 16.55 -1.37 17.32
N ARG A 316 16.56 -2.63 16.87
CA ARG A 316 17.41 -3.67 17.47
C ARG A 316 18.90 -3.45 17.18
N ALA A 317 19.25 -2.98 15.98
CA ALA A 317 20.61 -2.61 15.62
C ALA A 317 21.06 -1.38 16.40
N TYR A 318 20.18 -0.40 16.58
CA TYR A 318 20.39 0.79 17.40
C TYR A 318 20.51 0.44 18.88
N ASP A 319 19.61 -0.38 19.43
CA ASP A 319 19.66 -0.83 20.82
C ASP A 319 20.93 -1.64 21.10
N LYS A 320 21.32 -2.49 20.15
CA LYS A 320 22.59 -3.23 20.20
C LYS A 320 23.79 -2.28 20.14
N TYR A 321 23.80 -1.35 19.19
CA TYR A 321 24.85 -0.33 19.04
C TYR A 321 24.97 0.54 20.30
N MET A 322 23.85 1.01 20.85
CA MET A 322 23.82 1.81 22.06
C MET A 322 24.32 1.01 23.26
N LYS A 323 23.97 -0.27 23.37
CA LYS A 323 24.46 -1.15 24.42
C LYS A 323 25.98 -1.38 24.33
N GLU A 324 26.49 -1.65 23.13
CA GLU A 324 27.93 -1.78 22.86
C GLU A 324 28.67 -0.45 23.12
N TYR A 325 28.08 0.68 22.75
CA TYR A 325 28.60 2.01 23.02
C TYR A 325 28.65 2.33 24.53
N PHE A 326 27.61 1.97 25.29
CA PHE A 326 27.61 2.13 26.76
C PHE A 326 28.62 1.22 27.44
N GLU A 327 28.80 -0.03 26.99
CA GLU A 327 29.86 -0.92 27.48
C GLU A 327 31.25 -0.39 27.14
N TYR A 328 31.46 0.12 25.92
CA TYR A 328 32.70 0.80 25.54
C TYR A 328 32.97 2.01 26.43
N MET A 329 31.99 2.90 26.64
CA MET A 329 32.14 4.07 27.50
C MET A 329 32.47 3.67 28.95
N LYS A 330 31.82 2.63 29.47
CA LYS A 330 32.09 2.10 30.82
C LYS A 330 33.49 1.50 30.97
N ASN A 331 34.03 0.92 29.91
CA ASN A 331 35.37 0.32 29.91
C ASN A 331 36.47 1.31 29.51
N SER A 332 36.12 2.45 28.89
CA SER A 332 37.05 3.47 28.38
C SER A 332 37.18 4.68 29.30
N PHE A 333 36.20 4.91 30.17
CA PHE A 333 36.28 5.90 31.23
C PHE A 333 36.53 5.18 32.56
N ASP A 334 37.67 5.48 33.17
CA ASP A 334 37.90 5.16 34.57
C ASP A 334 37.07 6.13 35.42
N PHE A 335 35.86 5.71 35.77
CA PHE A 335 34.94 6.50 36.58
C PHE A 335 35.54 6.83 37.95
N ASP A 336 36.47 6.01 38.46
CA ASP A 336 37.16 6.29 39.72
C ASP A 336 38.14 7.46 39.55
N GLU A 337 38.76 7.60 38.38
CA GLU A 337 39.65 8.72 38.05
C GLU A 337 38.88 10.03 37.85
N LEU A 338 37.67 9.95 37.26
CA LEU A 338 36.76 11.09 37.11
C LEU A 338 36.18 11.55 38.46
N GLU A 339 35.78 10.61 39.32
CA GLU A 339 35.25 10.89 40.66
C GLU A 339 36.35 11.46 41.58
N LYS A 340 37.59 10.98 41.42
CA LYS A 340 38.78 11.55 42.07
C LYS A 340 39.06 12.97 41.58
N ALA A 341 38.98 13.24 40.28
CA ALA A 341 39.16 14.59 39.73
C ALA A 341 38.06 15.56 40.20
N ILE A 342 36.82 15.09 40.37
CA ILE A 342 35.70 15.91 40.89
C ILE A 342 35.90 16.22 42.38
N LYS A 343 36.39 15.27 43.19
CA LYS A 343 36.78 15.51 44.58
C LYS A 343 37.99 16.45 44.71
N GLU A 344 39.02 16.27 43.88
CA GLU A 344 40.20 17.15 43.85
C GLU A 344 39.86 18.57 43.35
N ALA A 345 38.83 18.72 42.53
CA ALA A 345 38.29 20.02 42.08
C ALA A 345 37.42 20.74 43.13
N GLY A 346 37.23 20.16 44.33
CA GLY A 346 36.62 20.85 45.47
C GLY A 346 35.11 21.05 45.38
N PHE A 347 34.38 20.20 44.65
CA PHE A 347 32.91 20.21 44.61
C PHE A 347 32.28 19.36 45.74
N ASP A 348 32.76 19.51 46.98
CA ASP A 348 32.01 19.03 48.15
C ASP A 348 31.00 20.11 48.56
N ARG A 349 29.74 19.94 48.12
CA ARG A 349 28.61 20.60 48.81
C ARG A 349 28.27 19.76 50.04
N GLU A 350 28.92 20.07 51.16
CA GLU A 350 28.36 19.78 52.48
C GLU A 350 27.05 20.56 52.63
N THR A 351 25.93 19.83 52.64
CA THR A 351 24.70 20.29 53.29
C THR A 351 24.82 19.97 54.78
N LYS A 352 24.99 20.98 55.61
CA LYS A 352 24.57 20.95 57.02
C LYS A 352 23.90 22.26 57.39
N ASP A 353 22.71 22.09 57.94
CA ASP A 353 21.77 23.07 58.46
C ASP A 353 22.35 23.90 59.62
N ASP A 354 21.81 25.11 59.84
CA ASP A 354 21.10 25.47 61.10
C ASP A 354 20.78 26.99 61.15
N GLU A 355 19.48 27.24 61.32
CA GLU A 355 18.75 28.19 62.19
C GLU A 355 19.28 29.59 62.58
N GLU A 356 18.32 30.54 62.49
CA GLU A 356 17.97 31.67 63.38
C GLU A 356 18.97 32.78 63.78
N GLU A 357 18.63 34.02 63.39
CA GLU A 357 18.13 35.12 64.28
C GLU A 357 18.22 36.46 63.51
N SER A 358 17.07 37.05 63.20
CA SER A 358 16.49 38.26 63.84
C SER A 358 17.26 39.56 63.61
N ILE A 359 16.58 40.56 63.03
CA ILE A 359 16.50 41.92 63.57
C ILE A 359 15.20 42.57 63.06
N ASP A 360 14.54 43.14 64.05
CA ASP A 360 13.22 43.72 64.16
C ASP A 360 13.01 45.06 63.43
N SER A 361 11.73 45.42 63.28
CA SER A 361 11.15 46.78 63.32
C SER A 361 11.39 47.71 62.10
N LEU A 362 10.46 48.50 61.55
CA LEU A 362 9.16 49.02 61.98
C LEU A 362 8.23 49.21 60.76
N ASP A 363 6.99 48.73 60.87
CA ASP A 363 5.79 49.56 61.06
C ASP A 363 5.67 50.92 60.33
N VAL A 364 4.60 51.08 59.51
CA VAL A 364 3.43 51.97 59.75
C VAL A 364 2.79 52.57 58.47
N ILE A 365 1.54 52.12 58.21
CA ILE A 365 0.28 52.87 57.98
C ILE A 365 0.23 53.80 56.74
N THR A 366 -0.76 53.78 55.85
CA THR A 366 -2.22 53.57 55.97
C THR A 366 -2.79 53.03 54.66
#